data_AF-F9UT68-F1
#
_entry.id   AF-F9UT68-F1
#
_cell.length_a   1.000
_cell.length_b   1.000
_cell.length_c   1.000
_cell.angle_alpha   90.00
_cell.angle_beta   90.00
_cell.angle_gamma   90.00
#
_symmetry.space_group_name_H-M   'P 1'
#
loop_
_entity.id
_entity.type
_entity.pdbx_description
1 polymer ?
#
loop_
_entity_poly.entity_id
_entity_poly.type
_entity_poly.pdbx_seq_one_letter_code
_entity_poly.pdbx_strand_id
1 'polypeptide(L)'
;MATFTTEQAGYQMQAILQVIGYDLLIVVTGGTNPHIGDVTTLTASTVPETVKFPSHDGRFHKDNFISERMAKRIQRYLAGSCTITAGIHVNQITKAQIAAAAPMTDDLSRQIISWLQAHPVQAEKPEYYGQDEQPR
;
A
#
# COMPACT_ATOMS: atom_id res chain seq x y z
N MET A 1 6.14 -0.41 13.54
CA MET A 1 5.08 -0.62 12.53
C MET A 1 3.85 0.16 12.98
N ALA A 2 3.14 0.80 12.05
CA ALA A 2 1.87 1.49 12.32
C ALA A 2 0.72 0.69 11.71
N THR A 3 -0.46 0.74 12.33
CA THR A 3 -1.64 0.00 11.89
C THR A 3 -2.84 0.93 11.85
N PHE A 4 -3.57 0.89 10.74
CA PHE A 4 -4.71 1.73 10.45
C PHE A 4 -5.88 0.84 10.08
N THR A 5 -7.09 1.19 10.51
CA THR A 5 -8.29 0.41 10.25
C THR A 5 -9.42 1.31 9.82
N THR A 6 -10.32 0.78 9.00
CA THR A 6 -11.55 1.44 8.58
C THR A 6 -12.62 0.39 8.36
N GLU A 7 -13.88 0.72 8.62
CA GLU A 7 -15.01 -0.19 8.49
C GLU A 7 -16.21 0.53 7.89
N GLN A 8 -16.77 -0.03 6.82
CA GLN A 8 -17.97 0.46 6.16
C GLN A 8 -18.72 -0.71 5.52
N ALA A 9 -20.04 -0.60 5.42
CA ALA A 9 -20.90 -1.64 4.84
C ALA A 9 -20.69 -3.06 5.45
N GLY A 10 -20.35 -3.11 6.75
CA GLY A 10 -20.24 -4.35 7.53
C GLY A 10 -18.98 -5.17 7.25
N TYR A 11 -17.91 -4.58 6.71
CA TYR A 11 -16.61 -5.23 6.64
C TYR A 11 -15.47 -4.24 6.89
N GLN A 12 -14.35 -4.77 7.40
CA GLN A 12 -13.17 -3.99 7.76
C GLN A 12 -12.07 -4.14 6.70
N MET A 13 -11.34 -3.05 6.47
CA MET A 13 -10.03 -3.03 5.85
C MET A 13 -8.97 -2.54 6.86
N GLN A 14 -7.76 -3.07 6.74
CA GLN A 14 -6.61 -2.67 7.53
C GLN A 14 -5.44 -2.34 6.61
N ALA A 15 -4.65 -1.32 6.97
CA ALA A 15 -3.34 -1.07 6.40
C ALA A 15 -2.28 -1.18 7.50
N ILE A 16 -1.31 -2.05 7.31
CA ILE A 16 -0.11 -2.15 8.16
C ILE A 16 1.03 -1.46 7.40
N LEU A 17 1.64 -0.46 8.04
CA LEU A 17 2.78 0.28 7.50
C LEU A 17 4.05 -0.12 8.26
N GLN A 18 5.06 -0.52 7.50
CA GLN A 18 6.42 -0.73 7.97
C GLN A 18 7.36 0.26 7.27
N VAL A 19 8.17 0.95 8.06
CA VAL A 19 9.27 1.78 7.57
C VAL A 19 10.50 0.88 7.44
N ILE A 20 11.17 0.92 6.28
CA ILE A 20 12.40 0.18 5.97
C ILE A 20 13.42 1.20 5.47
N GLY A 21 14.30 1.69 6.35
CA GLY A 21 15.15 2.83 5.99
C GLY A 21 14.31 4.04 5.58
N TYR A 22 14.48 4.53 4.37
CA TYR A 22 13.64 5.60 3.79
C TYR A 22 12.35 5.09 3.10
N ASP A 23 12.22 3.78 2.94
CA ASP A 23 11.17 3.14 2.17
C ASP A 23 9.97 2.73 3.03
N LEU A 24 8.82 2.57 2.39
CA LEU A 24 7.59 2.11 3.01
C LEU A 24 7.11 0.80 2.41
N LEU A 25 6.81 -0.18 3.27
CA LEU A 25 5.96 -1.33 2.93
C LEU A 25 4.57 -1.10 3.53
N ILE A 26 3.54 -1.15 2.71
CA ILE A 26 2.14 -1.03 3.14
C ILE A 26 1.39 -2.29 2.73
N VAL A 27 0.90 -3.03 3.72
CA VAL A 27 0.10 -4.24 3.51
C VAL A 27 -1.36 -3.90 3.78
N VAL A 28 -2.20 -3.91 2.73
CA VAL A 28 -3.63 -3.63 2.81
C VAL A 28 -4.44 -4.92 2.67
N THR A 29 -5.12 -5.33 3.74
CA THR A 29 -5.89 -6.56 3.78
C THR A 29 -7.27 -6.33 4.39
N GLY A 30 -8.21 -7.23 4.13
CA GLY A 30 -9.53 -7.13 4.76
C GLY A 30 -10.54 -8.14 4.23
N GLY A 31 -11.77 -7.98 4.72
CA GLY A 31 -12.87 -8.88 4.41
C GLY A 31 -12.75 -10.26 5.09
N THR A 32 -13.46 -11.25 4.55
CA THR A 32 -13.57 -12.60 5.10
C THR A 32 -12.42 -13.53 4.70
N ASN A 33 -11.76 -13.28 3.56
CA ASN A 33 -10.69 -14.14 3.03
C ASN A 33 -9.52 -13.30 2.47
N PRO A 34 -8.81 -12.53 3.32
CA PRO A 34 -7.72 -11.68 2.87
C PRO A 34 -6.65 -12.51 2.13
N HIS A 35 -6.00 -11.88 1.16
CA HIS A 35 -4.99 -12.50 0.30
C HIS A 35 -3.99 -11.43 -0.17
N ILE A 36 -3.12 -11.76 -1.12
CA ILE A 36 -2.31 -10.80 -1.87
C ILE A 36 -2.77 -10.86 -3.32
N GLY A 37 -3.51 -9.85 -3.76
CA GLY A 37 -4.07 -9.75 -5.11
C GLY A 37 -3.19 -8.97 -6.08
N ASP A 38 -2.40 -8.01 -5.59
CA ASP A 38 -1.45 -7.25 -6.39
C ASP A 38 -0.33 -6.63 -5.56
N VAL A 39 0.67 -6.11 -6.28
CA VAL A 39 1.75 -5.28 -5.75
C VAL A 39 1.84 -4.02 -6.61
N THR A 40 1.71 -2.84 -5.97
CA THR A 40 1.99 -1.54 -6.59
C THR A 40 3.28 -0.96 -6.02
N THR A 41 4.21 -0.56 -6.88
CA THR A 41 5.47 0.08 -6.50
C THR A 41 5.52 1.50 -7.03
N LEU A 42 6.10 2.41 -6.24
CA LEU A 42 6.28 3.81 -6.62
C LEU A 42 7.39 4.49 -5.82
N THR A 43 7.81 5.65 -6.30
CA THR A 43 8.56 6.66 -5.53
C THR A 43 7.77 7.97 -5.57
N ALA A 44 8.29 9.02 -4.94
CA ALA A 44 7.68 10.35 -5.03
C ALA A 44 7.58 10.90 -6.47
N SER A 45 8.41 10.44 -7.40
CA SER A 45 8.54 11.00 -8.76
C SER A 45 8.29 10.01 -9.90
N THR A 46 8.22 8.71 -9.65
CA THR A 46 7.96 7.70 -10.68
C THR A 46 6.46 7.48 -10.90
N VAL A 47 6.08 7.06 -12.10
CA VAL A 47 4.71 6.57 -12.33
C VAL A 47 4.52 5.28 -11.53
N PRO A 48 3.45 5.10 -10.76
CA PRO A 48 3.19 3.84 -10.06
C PRO A 48 3.04 2.67 -11.05
N GLU A 49 3.70 1.55 -10.76
CA GLU A 49 3.62 0.31 -11.53
C GLU A 49 2.91 -0.77 -10.71
N THR A 50 2.06 -1.58 -11.35
CA THR A 50 1.26 -2.59 -10.65
C THR A 50 1.37 -3.95 -11.32
N VAL A 51 1.75 -4.97 -10.54
CA VAL A 51 1.67 -6.38 -10.93
C VAL A 51 0.45 -7.00 -10.25
N LYS A 52 -0.47 -7.54 -11.06
CA LYS A 52 -1.69 -8.21 -10.57
C LYS A 52 -1.47 -9.71 -10.57
N PHE A 53 -1.87 -10.39 -9.50
CA PHE A 53 -1.80 -11.84 -9.42
C PHE A 53 -3.05 -12.52 -10.00
N PRO A 54 -2.91 -13.73 -10.56
CA PRO A 54 -4.05 -14.53 -11.01
C PRO A 54 -5.05 -14.82 -9.88
N SER A 55 -6.32 -14.80 -10.24
CA SER A 55 -7.48 -15.18 -9.43
C SER A 55 -8.06 -16.50 -9.99
N HIS A 56 -9.35 -16.76 -9.77
CA HIS A 56 -10.06 -17.90 -10.33
C HIS A 56 -10.35 -17.71 -11.85
N ASP A 57 -10.54 -18.83 -12.55
CA ASP A 57 -10.98 -18.90 -13.95
C ASP A 57 -10.14 -18.06 -14.94
N GLY A 58 -8.82 -17.99 -14.73
CA GLY A 58 -7.90 -17.25 -15.60
C GLY A 58 -8.04 -15.72 -15.50
N ARG A 59 -8.81 -15.22 -14.52
CA ARG A 59 -8.94 -13.78 -14.25
C ARG A 59 -7.80 -13.31 -13.38
N PHE A 60 -7.64 -11.99 -13.28
CA PHE A 60 -6.77 -11.36 -12.27
C PHE A 60 -7.59 -10.79 -11.13
N HIS A 61 -6.96 -10.74 -9.95
CA HIS A 61 -7.44 -9.94 -8.83
C HIS A 61 -7.62 -8.47 -9.23
N LYS A 62 -8.53 -7.76 -8.54
CA LYS A 62 -8.87 -6.35 -8.84
C LYS A 62 -8.50 -5.40 -7.70
N ASP A 63 -7.67 -5.88 -6.78
CA ASP A 63 -7.19 -5.16 -5.62
C ASP A 63 -6.30 -3.96 -6.01
N ASN A 64 -5.86 -3.90 -7.27
CA ASN A 64 -5.22 -2.72 -7.86
C ASN A 64 -6.09 -1.45 -7.76
N PHE A 65 -7.41 -1.61 -7.64
CA PHE A 65 -8.34 -0.52 -7.32
C PHE A 65 -8.01 0.17 -5.99
N ILE A 66 -7.51 -0.58 -5.01
CA ILE A 66 -7.13 -0.13 -3.67
C ILE A 66 -5.70 0.42 -3.69
N SER A 67 -4.73 -0.39 -4.14
CA SER A 67 -3.31 -0.05 -4.09
C SER A 67 -2.97 1.16 -4.97
N GLU A 68 -3.46 1.24 -6.21
CA GLU A 68 -3.23 2.41 -7.08
C GLU A 68 -3.89 3.68 -6.56
N ARG A 69 -5.07 3.54 -5.94
CA ARG A 69 -5.78 4.68 -5.32
C ARG A 69 -5.01 5.18 -4.10
N MET A 70 -4.51 4.29 -3.25
CA MET A 70 -3.69 4.65 -2.11
C MET A 70 -2.36 5.27 -2.56
N ALA A 71 -1.67 4.63 -3.51
CA ALA A 71 -0.44 5.12 -4.14
C ALA A 71 -0.55 6.58 -4.58
N LYS A 72 -1.55 6.93 -5.40
CA LYS A 72 -1.77 8.31 -5.87
C LYS A 72 -1.95 9.32 -4.74
N ARG A 73 -2.57 8.91 -3.62
CA ARG A 73 -2.84 9.80 -2.48
C ARG A 73 -1.60 10.03 -1.62
N ILE A 74 -0.80 8.98 -1.40
CA ILE A 74 0.37 9.05 -0.51
C ILE A 74 1.65 9.47 -1.23
N GLN A 75 1.71 9.39 -2.56
CA GLN A 75 2.93 9.54 -3.35
C GLN A 75 3.78 10.77 -3.00
N ARG A 76 3.16 11.94 -2.89
CA ARG A 76 3.84 13.20 -2.56
C ARG A 76 4.40 13.29 -1.14
N TYR A 77 4.13 12.30 -0.29
CA TYR A 77 4.59 12.23 1.10
C TYR A 77 5.69 11.18 1.29
N LEU A 78 6.16 10.54 0.22
CA LEU A 78 7.20 9.52 0.28
C LEU A 78 8.58 10.16 0.37
N ALA A 79 9.41 9.68 1.30
CA ALA A 79 10.83 10.05 1.41
C ALA A 79 11.73 9.15 0.54
N GLY A 80 11.34 7.88 0.35
CA GLY A 80 11.98 6.90 -0.52
C GLY A 80 10.98 6.23 -1.45
N SER A 81 11.18 4.94 -1.70
CA SER A 81 10.22 4.11 -2.43
C SER A 81 9.08 3.64 -1.51
N CYS A 82 7.99 3.22 -2.13
CA CYS A 82 6.90 2.55 -1.44
C CYS A 82 6.46 1.32 -2.24
N THR A 83 6.18 0.25 -1.50
CA THR A 83 5.56 -0.97 -2.02
C THR A 83 4.25 -1.17 -1.28
N ILE A 84 3.16 -1.28 -2.02
CA ILE A 84 1.82 -1.52 -1.50
C ILE A 84 1.37 -2.90 -1.99
N THR A 85 1.08 -3.81 -1.07
CA THR A 85 0.37 -5.05 -1.41
C THR A 85 -1.09 -4.89 -1.02
N ALA A 86 -2.03 -5.26 -1.89
CA ALA A 86 -3.45 -5.26 -1.55
C ALA A 86 -4.09 -6.62 -1.80
N GLY A 87 -5.00 -7.04 -0.92
CA GLY A 87 -5.87 -8.18 -1.13
C GLY A 87 -7.01 -8.25 -0.13
N ILE A 88 -8.19 -7.85 -0.59
CA ILE A 88 -9.43 -7.78 0.17
C ILE A 88 -10.44 -8.71 -0.47
N HIS A 89 -11.01 -9.64 0.29
CA HIS A 89 -12.06 -10.53 -0.23
C HIS A 89 -13.24 -10.57 0.73
N VAL A 90 -14.43 -10.30 0.22
CA VAL A 90 -15.69 -10.50 0.94
C VAL A 90 -16.50 -11.54 0.18
N ASN A 91 -16.86 -12.64 0.84
CA ASN A 91 -17.73 -13.64 0.23
C ASN A 91 -19.07 -13.02 -0.19
N GLN A 92 -19.50 -13.34 -1.41
CA GLN A 92 -20.77 -12.84 -1.96
C GLN A 92 -20.90 -11.31 -1.85
N ILE A 93 -19.82 -10.59 -2.18
CA ILE A 93 -19.73 -9.14 -2.01
C ILE A 93 -20.93 -8.41 -2.63
N THR A 94 -21.57 -7.55 -1.84
CA THR A 94 -22.73 -6.75 -2.27
C THR A 94 -22.28 -5.46 -2.98
N LYS A 95 -23.20 -4.82 -3.73
CA LYS A 95 -22.94 -3.51 -4.34
C LYS A 95 -22.57 -2.43 -3.31
N ALA A 96 -23.19 -2.47 -2.12
CA ALA A 96 -22.88 -1.53 -1.04
C ALA A 96 -21.45 -1.72 -0.52
N GLN A 97 -21.01 -2.98 -0.38
CA GLN A 97 -19.63 -3.29 0.01
C GLN A 97 -18.63 -2.91 -1.07
N ILE A 98 -18.91 -3.16 -2.36
CA ILE A 98 -18.06 -2.68 -3.46
C ILE A 98 -17.94 -1.14 -3.42
N ALA A 99 -19.05 -0.43 -3.22
CA ALA A 99 -19.06 1.04 -3.15
C ALA A 99 -18.27 1.59 -1.94
N ALA A 100 -18.20 0.84 -0.85
CA ALA A 100 -17.46 1.20 0.35
C ALA A 100 -15.93 1.10 0.19
N ALA A 101 -15.43 0.32 -0.77
CA ALA A 101 -14.00 0.11 -0.96
C ALA A 101 -13.21 1.40 -1.24
N ALA A 102 -13.74 2.32 -2.07
CA ALA A 102 -13.10 3.60 -2.36
C ALA A 102 -13.02 4.56 -1.16
N PRO A 103 -14.12 4.88 -0.45
CA PRO A 103 -14.06 5.77 0.71
C PRO A 103 -13.23 5.18 1.86
N MET A 104 -13.23 3.85 2.04
CA MET A 104 -12.34 3.19 2.99
C MET A 104 -10.86 3.30 2.60
N THR A 105 -10.53 3.13 1.32
CA THR A 105 -9.15 3.36 0.83
C THR A 105 -8.72 4.81 1.06
N ASP A 106 -9.62 5.78 0.83
CA ASP A 106 -9.34 7.19 1.10
C ASP A 106 -9.11 7.45 2.59
N ASP A 107 -9.86 6.76 3.44
CA ASP A 107 -9.74 6.87 4.89
C ASP A 107 -8.40 6.34 5.40
N LEU A 108 -8.03 5.11 5.02
CA LEU A 108 -6.71 4.56 5.32
C LEU A 108 -5.59 5.47 4.79
N SER A 109 -5.75 6.00 3.57
CA SER A 109 -4.79 6.94 3.01
C SER A 109 -4.66 8.23 3.85
N ARG A 110 -5.77 8.79 4.35
CA ARG A 110 -5.72 9.96 5.25
C ARG A 110 -5.00 9.64 6.56
N GLN A 111 -5.28 8.49 7.15
CA GLN A 111 -4.63 8.04 8.39
C GLN A 111 -3.12 7.87 8.17
N ILE A 112 -2.70 7.23 7.08
CA ILE A 112 -1.29 7.07 6.70
C ILE A 112 -0.61 8.43 6.47
N ILE A 113 -1.24 9.33 5.72
CA ILE A 113 -0.69 10.67 5.46
C ILE A 113 -0.50 11.44 6.77
N SER A 114 -1.52 11.45 7.64
CA SER A 114 -1.44 12.10 8.95
C SER A 114 -0.31 11.50 9.79
N TRP A 115 -0.14 10.18 9.75
CA TRP A 115 0.94 9.50 10.45
C TRP A 115 2.32 9.87 9.89
N LEU A 116 2.50 9.87 8.57
CA LEU A 116 3.77 10.25 7.91
C LEU A 116 4.17 11.69 8.21
N GLN A 117 3.19 12.60 8.30
CA GLN A 117 3.45 13.99 8.66
C GLN A 117 3.86 14.14 10.13
N ALA A 118 3.28 13.35 11.04
CA ALA A 118 3.63 13.35 12.45
C ALA A 118 4.91 12.54 12.76
N HIS A 119 5.31 11.63 11.87
CA HIS A 119 6.47 10.76 12.01
C HIS A 119 7.34 10.83 10.74
N PRO A 120 8.04 11.96 10.50
CA PRO A 120 8.95 12.07 9.38
C PRO A 120 9.96 10.92 9.38
N VAL A 121 10.14 10.27 8.23
CA VAL A 121 11.07 9.14 8.11
C VAL A 121 12.51 9.65 8.29
N GLN A 122 13.22 9.03 9.24
CA GLN A 122 14.63 9.28 9.51
C GLN A 122 15.40 7.98 9.33
N ALA A 123 16.41 8.00 8.48
CA ALA A 123 17.33 6.89 8.26
C ALA A 123 18.71 7.45 7.91
N GLU A 124 19.76 6.66 8.12
CA GLU A 124 21.10 7.02 7.63
C GLU A 124 21.17 6.78 6.12
N LYS A 125 21.95 7.60 5.41
CA LYS A 125 22.22 7.35 4.00
C LYS A 125 23.23 6.22 3.88
N PRO A 126 23.07 5.31 2.91
CA PRO A 126 24.06 4.28 2.65
C PRO A 126 25.40 4.91 2.25
N GLU A 127 26.48 4.30 2.71
CA GLU A 127 27.84 4.59 2.28
C GLU A 127 28.18 3.66 1.10
N TYR A 128 28.59 4.26 -0.01
CA TYR A 128 29.04 3.53 -1.19
C TYR A 128 30.53 3.80 -1.41
N TYR A 129 31.22 2.82 -1.98
CA TYR A 129 32.58 3.01 -2.47
C TYR A 129 32.63 4.22 -3.40
N GLY A 130 33.67 5.05 -3.21
CA GLY A 130 34.01 6.09 -4.16
C GLY A 130 34.37 5.50 -5.54
N GLN A 131 34.46 6.37 -6.55
CA GLN A 131 34.81 5.95 -7.92
C GLN A 131 36.16 5.21 -7.99
N ASP A 132 37.09 5.55 -7.09
CA ASP A 132 38.46 5.00 -7.02
C ASP A 132 38.63 3.95 -5.91
N GLU A 133 37.54 3.53 -5.26
CA GLU A 133 37.57 2.54 -4.19
C GLU A 133 37.04 1.18 -4.68
N GLN A 134 37.60 0.11 -4.13
CA GLN A 134 37.17 -1.26 -4.38
C GLN A 134 36.87 -1.95 -3.04
N PRO A 135 35.94 -2.92 -3.01
CA PRO A 135 35.79 -3.77 -1.84
C PRO A 135 37.11 -4.42 -1.44
N ARG A 136 37.37 -4.46 -0.13
CA ARG A 136 38.54 -5.17 0.43
C ARG A 136 38.43 -6.68 0.27
#